data_AF-A0A3D4UJL7-F1
#
_entry.id   AF-A0A3D4UJL7-F1
#
_cell.length_a   1.000
_cell.length_b   1.000
_cell.length_c   1.000
_cell.angle_alpha   90.00
_cell.angle_beta   90.00
_cell.angle_gamma   90.00
#
_symmetry.space_group_name_H-M   'P 1'
#
loop_
_entity.id
_entity.type
_entity.pdbx_description
1 polymer ?
#
loop_
_entity_poly.entity_id
_entity_poly.type
_entity_poly.pdbx_seq_one_letter_code
_entity_poly.pdbx_strand_id
1 'polypeptide(L)'
;MQPDQIGQELATNLNLVLTEIEGCSMRPTDIARVLDTSRVMVSRLLSAIRKDDPIERLTRIPGPETLRSIVRAAGQHGVEAEHINAAEKAIEAFDELIREQFGTRSALNAALSNTNPNARSKFEQSSRYQVFKGMSQIVGAQSNLWLTTMMLTPSNDQPDGIDISTIHGTSGLRRLRPDTPIRFVYGVPPE
;
A
#
# COMPACT_ATOMS: atom_id res chain seq x y z
N MET A 1 2.75 20.06 5.37
CA MET A 1 2.98 19.67 6.78
C MET A 1 3.70 18.32 6.81
N GLN A 2 4.57 18.06 7.78
CA GLN A 2 5.28 16.76 7.87
C GLN A 2 4.31 15.65 8.34
N PRO A 3 4.46 14.39 7.89
CA PRO A 3 3.58 13.28 8.27
C PRO A 3 3.42 13.11 9.78
N ASP A 4 4.51 13.26 10.55
CA ASP A 4 4.48 13.12 12.01
C ASP A 4 3.54 14.14 12.67
N GLN A 5 3.59 15.39 12.22
CA GLN A 5 2.75 16.46 12.72
C GLN A 5 1.28 16.21 12.38
N ILE A 6 0.99 15.74 11.16
CA ILE A 6 -0.37 15.35 10.74
C ILE A 6 -0.90 14.23 11.64
N GLY A 7 -0.09 13.19 11.88
CA GLY A 7 -0.46 12.08 12.76
C GLY A 7 -0.74 12.51 14.20
N GLN A 8 0.02 13.47 14.72
CA GLN A 8 -0.19 14.03 16.06
C GLN A 8 -1.46 14.89 16.12
N GLU A 9 -1.64 15.84 15.20
CA GLU A 9 -2.80 16.73 15.19
C GLU A 9 -4.11 15.95 14.96
N LEU A 10 -4.09 14.96 14.07
CA LEU A 10 -5.24 14.10 13.81
C LEU A 10 -5.64 13.31 15.07
N ALA A 11 -4.67 12.72 15.76
CA ALA A 11 -4.95 11.97 16.99
C ALA A 11 -5.47 12.88 18.11
N THR A 12 -4.87 14.05 18.31
CA THR A 12 -5.29 15.02 19.33
C THR A 12 -6.73 15.48 19.11
N ASN A 13 -7.05 15.94 17.89
CA ASN A 13 -8.38 16.47 17.59
C ASN A 13 -9.46 15.39 17.61
N LEU A 14 -9.17 14.19 17.09
CA LEU A 14 -10.12 13.07 17.16
C LEU A 14 -10.34 12.60 18.59
N ASN A 15 -9.29 12.58 19.43
CA ASN A 15 -9.44 12.24 20.83
C ASN A 15 -10.31 13.26 21.56
N LEU A 16 -10.09 14.55 21.32
CA LEU A 16 -10.87 15.64 21.90
C LEU A 16 -12.37 15.51 21.56
N VAL A 17 -12.68 15.33 20.26
CA VAL A 17 -14.06 15.12 19.79
C VAL A 17 -14.71 13.91 20.48
N LEU A 18 -13.99 12.79 20.62
CA LEU A 18 -14.54 11.58 21.24
C LEU A 18 -14.76 11.74 22.75
N THR A 19 -13.92 12.52 23.44
CA THR A 19 -14.05 12.76 24.88
C THR A 19 -15.17 13.71 25.26
N GLU A 20 -15.64 14.54 24.33
CA GLU A 20 -16.73 15.50 24.55
C GLU A 20 -18.13 14.92 24.30
N ILE A 21 -18.21 13.70 23.77
CA ILE A 21 -19.50 13.05 23.56
C ILE A 21 -20.15 12.78 24.93
N GLU A 22 -21.25 13.48 25.22
CA GLU A 22 -21.95 13.36 26.48
C GLU A 22 -22.46 11.93 26.75
N GLY A 23 -22.37 11.50 28.01
CA GLY A 23 -22.89 10.19 28.43
C GLY A 23 -22.13 8.99 27.85
N CYS A 24 -20.99 9.21 27.20
CA CYS A 24 -20.21 8.16 26.57
C CYS A 24 -18.93 7.88 27.36
N SER A 25 -18.67 6.60 27.67
CA SER A 25 -17.34 6.21 28.12
C SER A 25 -16.44 5.99 26.90
N MET A 26 -15.13 6.20 27.01
CA MET A 26 -14.14 5.93 25.95
C MET A 26 -13.97 4.42 25.63
N ARG A 27 -14.99 3.61 25.94
CA ARG A 27 -15.11 2.22 25.54
C ARG A 27 -15.66 2.14 24.11
N PRO A 28 -15.11 1.26 23.26
CA PRO A 28 -15.56 1.15 21.87
C PRO A 28 -17.06 0.86 21.71
N THR A 29 -17.66 0.11 22.63
CA THR A 29 -19.08 -0.25 22.59
C THR A 29 -20.00 0.95 22.84
N ASP A 30 -19.60 1.84 23.76
CA ASP A 30 -20.44 2.98 24.14
C ASP A 30 -20.43 4.02 23.01
N ILE A 31 -19.24 4.34 22.48
CA ILE A 31 -19.08 5.26 21.35
C ILE A 31 -19.82 4.71 20.12
N ALA A 32 -19.69 3.42 19.82
CA ALA A 32 -20.37 2.80 18.69
C ALA A 32 -21.88 2.91 18.78
N ARG A 33 -22.43 2.75 20.00
CA ARG A 33 -23.87 2.85 20.24
C ARG A 33 -24.36 4.30 20.13
N VAL A 34 -23.64 5.26 20.70
CA VAL A 34 -24.02 6.68 20.65
C VAL A 34 -23.95 7.20 19.21
N LEU A 35 -22.88 6.90 18.49
CA LEU A 35 -22.67 7.39 17.13
C LEU A 35 -23.34 6.53 16.03
N ASP A 36 -24.16 5.54 16.40
CA ASP A 36 -24.77 4.56 15.49
C ASP A 36 -23.80 4.01 14.43
N THR A 37 -22.65 3.52 14.89
CA THR A 37 -21.55 3.08 14.01
C THR A 37 -21.01 1.72 14.42
N SER A 38 -20.17 1.13 13.58
CA SER A 38 -19.63 -0.20 13.89
C SER A 38 -18.61 -0.14 15.04
N ARG A 39 -18.78 -1.02 16.03
CA ARG A 39 -17.82 -1.24 17.12
C ARG A 39 -16.41 -1.55 16.60
N VAL A 40 -16.30 -2.24 15.48
CA VAL A 40 -15.01 -2.58 14.86
C VAL A 40 -14.28 -1.32 14.40
N MET A 41 -14.96 -0.39 13.73
CA MET A 41 -14.36 0.88 13.28
C MET A 41 -13.93 1.74 14.46
N VAL A 42 -14.80 1.89 15.46
CA VAL A 42 -14.49 2.64 16.68
C VAL A 42 -13.30 2.03 17.43
N SER A 43 -13.27 0.70 17.57
CA SER A 43 -12.14 0.03 18.21
C SER A 43 -10.84 0.27 17.47
N ARG A 44 -10.85 0.23 16.13
CA ARG A 44 -9.67 0.53 15.30
C ARG A 44 -9.21 1.97 15.49
N LEU A 45 -10.15 2.92 15.49
CA LEU A 45 -9.86 4.33 15.72
C LEU A 45 -9.22 4.55 17.10
N LEU A 46 -9.86 4.06 18.17
CA LEU A 46 -9.34 4.20 19.54
C LEU A 46 -7.99 3.49 19.74
N SER A 47 -7.77 2.36 19.07
CA SER A 47 -6.47 1.69 19.08
C SER A 47 -5.40 2.47 18.32
N ALA A 48 -5.75 3.16 17.24
CA ALA A 48 -4.84 3.99 16.47
C ALA A 48 -4.44 5.25 17.26
N ILE A 49 -5.42 6.00 17.79
CA ILE A 49 -5.18 7.23 18.57
C ILE A 49 -4.19 7.00 19.73
N ARG A 50 -4.28 5.82 20.38
CA ARG A 50 -3.44 5.45 21.53
C ARG A 50 -2.02 5.02 21.20
N LYS A 51 -1.62 4.92 19.94
CA LYS A 51 -0.21 4.62 19.61
C LYS A 51 0.67 5.79 19.98
N ASP A 52 1.92 5.54 20.38
CA ASP A 52 2.86 6.62 20.70
C ASP A 52 3.50 7.21 19.45
N ASP A 53 3.81 6.35 18.47
CA ASP A 53 4.42 6.72 17.20
C ASP A 53 3.38 7.33 16.22
N PRO A 54 3.52 8.62 15.85
CA PRO A 54 2.64 9.27 14.88
C PRO A 54 2.57 8.57 13.52
N ILE A 55 3.66 7.96 13.05
CA ILE A 55 3.67 7.20 11.79
C ILE A 55 2.86 5.92 11.93
N GLU A 56 3.03 5.18 13.03
CA GLU A 56 2.21 4.01 13.31
C GLU A 56 0.72 4.38 13.42
N ARG A 57 0.39 5.54 14.00
CA ARG A 57 -1.00 6.06 14.00
C ARG A 57 -1.55 6.19 12.59
N LEU A 58 -0.83 6.90 11.71
CA LEU A 58 -1.26 7.14 10.33
C LEU A 58 -1.47 5.85 9.55
N THR A 59 -0.70 4.78 9.81
CA THR A 59 -0.91 3.50 9.13
C THR A 59 -2.15 2.73 9.62
N ARG A 60 -2.56 2.92 10.88
CA ARG A 60 -3.67 2.19 11.51
C ARG A 60 -4.99 2.95 11.50
N ILE A 61 -4.96 4.27 11.42
CA ILE A 61 -6.16 5.10 11.52
C ILE A 61 -7.09 4.84 10.31
N PRO A 62 -8.42 4.83 10.51
CA PRO A 62 -9.37 4.72 9.40
C PRO A 62 -9.16 5.77 8.30
N GLY A 63 -9.70 5.51 7.10
CA GLY A 63 -9.60 6.45 5.99
C GLY A 63 -10.37 7.74 6.24
N PRO A 64 -10.05 8.84 5.52
CA PRO A 64 -10.66 10.15 5.70
C PRO A 64 -12.20 10.13 5.73
N GLU A 65 -12.84 9.44 4.79
CA GLU A 65 -14.30 9.33 4.74
C GLU A 65 -14.92 8.72 6.01
N THR A 66 -14.30 7.67 6.55
CA THR A 66 -14.74 7.06 7.81
C THR A 66 -14.58 8.03 8.97
N LEU A 67 -13.48 8.78 9.01
CA LEU A 67 -13.24 9.79 10.04
C LEU A 67 -14.25 10.93 9.95
N ARG A 68 -14.53 11.43 8.74
CA ARG A 68 -15.56 12.47 8.50
C ARG A 68 -16.93 12.00 8.99
N SER A 69 -17.31 10.75 8.70
CA SER A 69 -18.57 10.18 9.18
C SER A 69 -18.65 10.15 10.71
N ILE A 70 -17.57 9.75 11.39
CA ILE A 70 -17.52 9.70 12.87
C ILE A 70 -17.60 11.10 13.47
N VAL A 71 -16.82 12.05 12.95
CA VAL A 71 -16.81 13.45 13.44
C VAL A 71 -18.17 14.11 13.23
N ARG A 72 -18.81 13.93 12.08
CA ARG A 72 -20.16 14.45 11.83
C ARG A 72 -21.21 13.85 12.77
N ALA A 73 -21.14 12.55 13.03
CA ALA A 73 -22.02 11.90 13.99
C ALA A 73 -21.81 12.46 15.40
N ALA A 74 -20.57 12.74 15.79
CA ALA A 74 -20.26 13.36 17.08
C ALA A 74 -20.83 14.79 17.20
N GLY A 75 -20.77 15.59 16.13
CA GLY A 75 -21.39 16.92 16.10
C GLY A 75 -22.91 16.90 16.29
N GLN A 76 -23.60 15.84 15.87
CA GLN A 76 -25.03 15.64 16.14
C GLN A 76 -25.33 15.31 17.62
N HIS A 77 -24.31 14.96 18.39
CA HIS A 77 -24.39 14.59 19.81
C HIS A 77 -23.82 15.66 20.74
N GLY A 78 -23.86 16.93 20.32
CA GLY A 78 -23.56 18.07 21.19
C GLY A 78 -22.08 18.43 21.34
N VAL A 79 -21.18 17.81 20.55
CA VAL A 79 -19.78 18.24 20.51
C VAL A 79 -19.67 19.64 19.91
N GLU A 80 -18.86 20.49 20.55
CA GLU A 80 -18.70 21.90 20.18
C GLU A 80 -18.22 22.06 18.73
N ALA A 81 -18.82 23.02 18.02
CA ALA A 81 -18.55 23.25 16.60
C ALA A 81 -17.07 23.58 16.33
N GLU A 82 -16.40 24.22 17.29
CA GLU A 82 -14.96 24.51 17.21
C GLU A 82 -14.13 23.22 17.11
N HIS A 83 -14.41 22.22 17.93
CA HIS A 83 -13.68 20.96 17.95
C HIS A 83 -14.00 20.08 16.73
N ILE A 84 -15.25 20.12 16.27
CA ILE A 84 -15.64 19.49 14.99
C ILE A 84 -14.84 20.12 13.84
N ASN A 85 -14.79 21.45 13.74
CA ASN A 85 -14.04 22.14 12.70
C ASN A 85 -12.53 21.86 12.76
N ALA A 86 -11.96 21.77 13.96
CA ALA A 86 -10.55 21.43 14.14
C ALA A 86 -10.25 19.99 13.68
N ALA A 87 -11.13 19.04 14.01
CA ALA A 87 -11.00 17.65 13.54
C ALA A 87 -11.19 17.54 12.03
N GLU A 88 -12.14 18.24 11.42
CA GLU A 88 -12.32 18.25 9.97
C GLU A 88 -11.10 18.82 9.24
N LYS A 89 -10.48 19.89 9.75
CA LYS A 89 -9.21 20.42 9.20
C LYS A 89 -8.08 19.42 9.29
N ALA A 90 -7.94 18.70 10.40
CA ALA A 90 -6.91 17.67 10.55
C ALA A 90 -7.15 16.48 9.61
N ILE A 91 -8.42 16.10 9.40
CA ILE A 91 -8.78 15.06 8.43
C ILE A 91 -8.47 15.52 7.00
N GLU A 92 -8.74 16.77 6.66
CA GLU A 92 -8.41 17.33 5.35
C GLU A 92 -6.91 17.30 5.09
N ALA A 93 -6.09 17.72 6.06
CA ALA A 93 -4.63 17.64 5.94
C ALA A 93 -4.14 16.19 5.75
N PHE A 94 -4.82 15.21 6.34
CA PHE A 94 -4.52 13.79 6.13
C PHE A 94 -4.96 13.30 4.74
N ASP A 95 -6.10 13.75 4.24
CA ASP A 95 -6.58 13.42 2.90
C ASP A 95 -5.68 14.02 1.81
N GLU A 96 -5.29 15.29 1.98
CA GLU A 96 -4.29 15.96 1.14
C GLU A 96 -2.95 15.23 1.15
N LEU A 97 -2.46 14.81 2.33
CA LEU A 97 -1.25 13.99 2.43
C LEU A 97 -1.36 12.71 1.60
N ILE A 98 -2.48 12.00 1.71
CA ILE A 98 -2.72 10.77 0.92
C ILE A 98 -2.70 11.08 -0.56
N ARG A 99 -3.44 12.10 -1.00
CA ARG A 99 -3.65 12.42 -2.42
C ARG A 99 -2.40 12.98 -3.08
N GLU A 100 -1.76 13.97 -2.46
CA GLU A 100 -0.66 14.73 -3.07
C GLU A 100 0.70 14.03 -2.94
N GLN A 101 0.96 13.30 -1.84
CA GLN A 101 2.28 12.68 -1.62
C GLN A 101 2.33 11.20 -1.94
N PHE A 102 1.22 10.47 -1.74
CA PHE A 102 1.20 9.00 -1.89
C PHE A 102 0.22 8.51 -2.97
N GLY A 103 -0.68 9.36 -3.47
CA GLY A 103 -1.76 9.02 -4.41
C GLY A 103 -2.90 8.17 -3.84
N THR A 104 -2.61 7.18 -2.98
CA THR A 104 -3.64 6.30 -2.40
C THR A 104 -3.36 5.91 -0.96
N ARG A 105 -4.41 5.54 -0.21
CA ARG A 105 -4.28 5.03 1.16
C ARG A 105 -3.38 3.79 1.25
N SER A 106 -3.45 2.91 0.25
CA SER A 106 -2.60 1.71 0.17
C SER A 106 -1.14 2.09 -0.04
N ALA A 107 -0.86 3.07 -0.89
CA ALA A 107 0.50 3.57 -1.11
C ALA A 107 1.06 4.30 0.11
N LEU A 108 0.25 5.09 0.84
CA LEU A 108 0.66 5.68 2.11
C LEU A 108 1.01 4.59 3.12
N ASN A 109 0.16 3.58 3.28
CA ASN A 109 0.45 2.45 4.18
C ASN A 109 1.75 1.76 3.82
N ALA A 110 1.99 1.54 2.53
CA ALA A 110 3.21 0.92 2.05
C ALA A 110 4.46 1.74 2.36
N ALA A 111 4.42 3.04 2.07
CA ALA A 111 5.54 3.94 2.25
C ALA A 111 5.86 4.15 3.74
N LEU A 112 4.84 4.28 4.58
CA LEU A 112 5.00 4.46 6.03
C LEU A 112 5.26 3.17 6.80
N SER A 113 4.99 2.00 6.21
CA SER A 113 5.39 0.70 6.77
C SER A 113 6.91 0.45 6.66
N ASN A 114 7.66 1.33 5.97
CA ASN A 114 9.09 1.21 5.74
C ASN A 114 9.95 1.40 7.02
N THR A 115 9.33 1.83 8.13
CA THR A 115 9.93 1.84 9.48
C THR A 115 9.95 0.45 10.14
N ASN A 116 9.39 -0.59 9.48
CA ASN A 116 9.41 -1.97 9.95
C ASN A 116 9.94 -2.94 8.84
N PRO A 117 11.13 -3.55 9.02
CA PRO A 117 11.79 -4.38 8.00
C PRO A 117 10.94 -5.52 7.43
N ASN A 118 10.08 -6.13 8.25
CA ASN A 118 9.23 -7.26 7.83
C ASN A 118 8.02 -6.82 7.00
N ALA A 119 7.55 -5.58 7.16
CA ALA A 119 6.43 -5.05 6.38
C ALA A 119 6.87 -4.62 4.97
N ARG A 120 8.10 -4.09 4.85
CA ARG A 120 8.74 -3.73 3.58
C ARG A 120 8.82 -4.92 2.63
N SER A 121 9.34 -6.06 3.10
CA SER A 121 9.48 -7.28 2.29
C SER A 121 8.13 -7.77 1.72
N LYS A 122 7.08 -7.77 2.55
CA LYS A 122 5.72 -8.14 2.10
C LYS A 122 5.14 -7.16 1.08
N PHE A 123 5.36 -5.86 1.25
CA PHE A 123 4.88 -4.86 0.30
C PHE A 123 5.61 -4.94 -1.04
N GLU A 124 6.94 -5.03 -1.02
CA GLU A 124 7.76 -5.21 -2.23
C GLU A 124 7.37 -6.49 -2.97
N GLN A 125 7.16 -7.59 -2.23
CA GLN A 125 6.69 -8.85 -2.81
C GLN A 125 5.31 -8.71 -3.46
N SER A 126 4.35 -8.06 -2.80
CA SER A 126 3.01 -7.81 -3.35
C SER A 126 3.08 -6.95 -4.61
N SER A 127 3.88 -5.89 -4.59
CA SER A 127 4.06 -4.98 -5.74
C SER A 127 4.69 -5.70 -6.92
N ARG A 128 5.78 -6.46 -6.70
CA ARG A 128 6.42 -7.30 -7.72
C ARG A 128 5.45 -8.34 -8.28
N TYR A 129 4.61 -8.91 -7.45
CA TYR A 129 3.58 -9.86 -7.87
C TYR A 129 2.52 -9.21 -8.78
N GLN A 130 2.05 -8.01 -8.43
CA GLN A 130 1.09 -7.27 -9.26
C GLN A 130 1.69 -6.88 -10.62
N VAL A 131 2.94 -6.39 -10.64
CA VAL A 131 3.66 -6.10 -11.88
C VAL A 131 3.82 -7.37 -12.72
N PHE A 132 4.25 -8.48 -12.12
CA PHE A 132 4.37 -9.77 -12.80
C PHE A 132 3.04 -10.21 -13.43
N LYS A 133 1.93 -10.12 -12.68
CA LYS A 133 0.61 -10.48 -13.18
C LYS A 133 0.16 -9.56 -14.32
N GLY A 134 0.29 -8.25 -14.16
CA GLY A 134 -0.05 -7.28 -15.20
C GLY A 134 0.74 -7.51 -16.49
N MET A 135 2.07 -7.63 -16.38
CA MET A 135 2.94 -7.89 -17.52
C MET A 135 2.64 -9.23 -18.18
N SER A 136 2.39 -10.28 -17.41
CA SER A 136 2.02 -11.59 -17.95
C SER A 136 0.75 -11.51 -18.79
N GLN A 137 -0.25 -10.73 -18.36
CA GLN A 137 -1.50 -10.53 -19.11
C GLN A 137 -1.29 -9.73 -20.40
N ILE A 138 -0.39 -8.74 -20.38
CA ILE A 138 -0.04 -7.94 -21.57
C ILE A 138 0.72 -8.79 -22.59
N VAL A 139 1.77 -9.49 -22.14
CA VAL A 139 2.62 -10.36 -22.97
C VAL A 139 1.84 -11.60 -23.44
N GLY A 140 0.83 -12.04 -22.68
CA GLY A 140 0.03 -13.23 -22.97
C GLY A 140 0.73 -14.55 -22.60
N ALA A 141 1.82 -14.47 -21.84
CA ALA A 141 2.59 -15.62 -21.37
C ALA A 141 3.23 -15.32 -20.02
N GLN A 142 3.44 -16.36 -19.22
CA GLN A 142 4.16 -16.30 -17.96
C GLN A 142 5.14 -17.47 -17.84
N SER A 143 6.23 -17.30 -17.10
CA SER A 143 7.18 -18.36 -16.78
C SER A 143 7.67 -18.21 -15.34
N ASN A 144 7.98 -19.32 -14.67
CA ASN A 144 8.64 -19.27 -13.35
C ASN A 144 10.10 -18.83 -13.50
N LEU A 145 10.75 -19.26 -14.59
CA LEU A 145 12.11 -18.90 -14.95
C LEU A 145 12.22 -18.78 -16.46
N TRP A 146 12.91 -17.75 -16.93
CA TRP A 146 13.40 -17.66 -18.30
C TRP A 146 14.91 -17.45 -18.22
N LEU A 147 15.67 -18.49 -18.54
CA LEU A 147 17.12 -18.55 -18.41
C LEU A 147 17.77 -18.38 -19.77
N THR A 148 18.77 -17.51 -19.82
CA THR A 148 19.77 -17.44 -20.88
C THR A 148 21.13 -17.46 -20.22
N THR A 149 21.95 -18.46 -20.55
CA THR A 149 23.35 -18.54 -20.16
C THR A 149 24.18 -18.49 -21.42
N MET A 150 25.11 -17.54 -21.49
CA MET A 150 26.05 -17.41 -22.59
C MET A 150 27.45 -17.72 -22.07
N MET A 151 28.13 -18.64 -22.73
CA MET A 151 29.51 -19.01 -22.47
C MET A 151 30.33 -18.56 -23.66
N LEU A 152 31.31 -17.70 -23.41
CA LEU A 152 32.21 -17.18 -24.43
C LEU A 152 33.57 -17.85 -24.25
N THR A 153 34.07 -18.48 -25.28
CA THR A 153 35.38 -19.13 -25.30
C THR A 153 36.18 -18.62 -26.50
N PRO A 154 37.51 -18.47 -26.40
CA PRO A 154 38.33 -18.23 -27.58
C PRO A 154 38.07 -19.29 -28.64
N SER A 155 37.98 -18.87 -29.90
CA SER A 155 37.78 -19.81 -30.99
C SER A 155 39.04 -20.61 -31.25
N ASN A 156 38.89 -21.92 -31.46
CA ASN A 156 40.01 -22.77 -31.86
C ASN A 156 40.37 -22.59 -33.35
N ASP A 157 39.43 -22.10 -34.16
CA ASP A 157 39.57 -21.99 -35.62
C ASP A 157 39.95 -20.57 -36.08
N GLN A 158 39.72 -19.56 -35.24
CA GLN A 158 39.99 -18.16 -35.55
C GLN A 158 40.80 -17.50 -34.42
N PRO A 159 42.05 -17.05 -34.69
CA PRO A 159 42.93 -16.48 -33.67
C PRO A 159 42.36 -15.28 -32.90
N ASP A 160 41.51 -14.48 -33.55
CA ASP A 160 40.80 -13.33 -32.96
C ASP A 160 39.30 -13.61 -32.76
N GLY A 161 38.86 -14.86 -32.93
CA GLY A 161 37.47 -15.27 -32.85
C GLY A 161 37.02 -15.67 -31.44
N ILE A 162 35.72 -15.60 -31.20
CA ILE A 162 35.07 -16.07 -29.98
C ILE A 162 33.97 -17.06 -30.38
N ASP A 163 34.04 -18.27 -29.83
CA ASP A 163 32.95 -19.22 -29.87
C ASP A 163 31.94 -18.88 -28.77
N ILE A 164 30.65 -18.82 -29.13
CA ILE A 164 29.57 -18.50 -28.21
C ILE A 164 28.67 -19.73 -28.07
N SER A 165 28.68 -20.34 -26.90
CA SER A 165 27.75 -21.41 -26.55
C SER A 165 26.62 -20.84 -25.70
N THR A 166 25.37 -21.04 -26.12
CA THR A 166 24.20 -20.53 -25.41
C THR A 166 23.32 -21.66 -24.90
N ILE A 167 22.88 -21.54 -23.64
CA ILE A 167 21.86 -22.39 -23.05
C ILE A 167 20.64 -21.51 -22.79
N HIS A 168 19.54 -21.84 -23.46
CA HIS A 168 18.25 -21.19 -23.28
C HIS A 168 17.28 -22.17 -22.65
N GLY A 169 16.44 -21.69 -21.74
CA GLY A 169 15.43 -22.54 -21.14
C GLY A 169 14.36 -21.75 -20.44
N THR A 170 13.18 -22.34 -20.33
CA THR A 170 12.09 -21.81 -19.51
C THR A 170 11.60 -22.89 -18.57
N SER A 171 11.27 -22.52 -17.33
CA SER A 171 10.60 -23.42 -16.39
C SER A 171 9.23 -22.87 -16.04
N GLY A 172 8.21 -23.73 -16.05
CA GLY A 172 6.84 -23.33 -15.71
C GLY A 172 6.20 -22.37 -16.73
N LEU A 173 6.68 -22.36 -17.97
CA LEU A 173 6.09 -21.57 -19.05
C LEU A 173 4.62 -21.94 -19.24
N ARG A 174 3.75 -20.93 -19.21
CA ARG A 174 2.33 -21.05 -19.49
C ARG A 174 1.92 -19.94 -20.45
N ARG A 175 1.24 -20.36 -21.51
CA ARG A 175 0.55 -19.43 -22.41
C ARG A 175 -0.79 -19.04 -21.78
N LEU A 176 -1.08 -17.74 -21.75
CA LEU A 176 -2.33 -17.20 -21.19
C LEU A 176 -3.37 -16.91 -22.28
N ARG A 177 -2.94 -16.68 -23.53
CA ARG A 177 -3.83 -16.51 -24.70
C ARG A 177 -3.42 -17.47 -25.82
N PRO A 178 -4.36 -18.17 -26.47
CA PRO A 178 -4.01 -19.19 -27.47
C PRO A 178 -3.09 -18.68 -28.60
N ASP A 179 -3.27 -17.43 -28.98
CA ASP A 179 -2.63 -16.71 -30.09
C ASP A 179 -1.25 -16.12 -29.75
N THR A 180 -0.83 -16.09 -28.49
CA THR A 180 0.47 -15.53 -28.11
C THR A 180 1.63 -16.37 -28.67
N PRO A 181 2.48 -15.82 -29.56
CA PRO A 181 3.65 -16.53 -30.06
C PRO A 181 4.71 -16.60 -28.97
N ILE A 182 5.19 -17.81 -28.66
CA ILE A 182 6.35 -18.00 -27.80
C ILE A 182 7.55 -18.30 -28.70
N ARG A 183 8.52 -17.38 -28.73
CA ARG A 183 9.74 -17.55 -29.49
C ARG A 183 10.87 -17.89 -28.52
N PHE A 184 11.53 -19.02 -28.78
CA PHE A 184 12.74 -19.43 -28.07
C PHE A 184 14.02 -19.00 -28.81
N VAL A 185 13.90 -18.11 -29.80
CA VAL A 185 14.99 -17.78 -30.73
C VAL A 185 15.92 -16.72 -30.12
N TYR A 186 17.21 -17.05 -30.02
CA TYR A 186 18.30 -16.10 -29.86
C TYR A 186 19.48 -16.54 -30.73
N GLY A 187 19.64 -15.87 -31.87
CA GLY A 187 20.66 -16.12 -32.90
C GLY A 187 20.23 -15.48 -34.22
N VAL A 188 21.16 -14.99 -35.03
CA VAL A 188 20.86 -14.45 -36.38
C VAL A 188 20.11 -15.54 -37.16
N PRO A 189 18.94 -15.24 -37.77
CA PRO A 189 18.24 -16.25 -38.57
C PRO A 189 19.16 -16.76 -39.69
N PRO A 190 19.12 -18.05 -40.06
CA PRO A 190 19.82 -18.51 -41.25
C PRO A 190 19.27 -17.78 -42.47
N GLU A 191 20.16 -17.31 -43.34
CA GLU A 191 19.81 -16.89 -44.72
C GLU A 191 19.30 -18.09 -45.53
#